data_AF-A0A3P9DJ21-F1
#
_entry.id   AF-A0A3P9DJ21-F1
#
_cell.length_a   1.000
_cell.length_b   1.000
_cell.length_c   1.000
_cell.angle_alpha   90.00
_cell.angle_beta   90.00
_cell.angle_gamma   90.00
#
_symmetry.space_group_name_H-M   'P 1'
#
loop_
_entity.id
_entity.type
_entity.pdbx_description
1 polymer ?
#
loop_
_entity_poly.entity_id
_entity_poly.type
_entity_poly.pdbx_seq_one_letter_code
_entity_poly.pdbx_strand_id
1 'polypeptide(L)'
;AHCVEEVQSYPDHPDRFDGFYPQLLCRNGLTGRCYWEVEWRGDVYISVSYRSIRRKGSSADCWFGYNDQSWSLICSDDGPDSVRHNNSETSISSSSSSSVSNRAAVYVDCPAGTLSFYRVSSDTLIHLHTFNTTFTQTLYPGFRLWSPGSSVSLC
;
A
#
# COMPACT_ATOMS: atom_id res chain seq x y z
N ALA A 1 -5.25 -10.66 -3.88
CA ALA A 1 -4.13 -11.43 -3.30
C ALA A 1 -4.51 -11.87 -1.89
N HIS A 2 -4.16 -13.09 -1.52
CA HIS A 2 -4.47 -13.68 -0.20
C HIS A 2 -3.17 -14.11 0.49
N CYS A 3 -3.08 -13.91 1.79
CA CYS A 3 -2.00 -14.43 2.61
C CYS A 3 -2.38 -15.84 3.08
N VAL A 4 -1.58 -16.82 2.69
CA VAL A 4 -1.79 -18.24 2.97
C VAL A 4 -0.64 -18.79 3.81
N GLU A 5 -0.93 -19.80 4.63
CA GLU A 5 0.08 -20.47 5.46
C GLU A 5 1.01 -21.38 4.62
N GLU A 6 0.47 -21.97 3.55
CA GLU A 6 1.21 -22.88 2.70
C GLU A 6 2.23 -22.15 1.82
N VAL A 7 3.47 -22.68 1.79
CA VAL A 7 4.53 -22.16 0.93
C VAL A 7 4.13 -22.33 -0.54
N GLN A 8 3.93 -21.20 -1.22
CA GLN A 8 3.58 -21.18 -2.62
C GLN A 8 4.81 -21.42 -3.51
N SER A 9 4.68 -22.33 -4.48
CA SER A 9 5.74 -22.71 -5.42
C SER A 9 5.93 -21.68 -6.52
N TYR A 10 6.62 -20.59 -6.20
CA TYR A 10 7.09 -19.61 -7.18
C TYR A 10 8.59 -19.77 -7.44
N PRO A 11 9.06 -19.70 -8.70
CA PRO A 11 10.48 -19.73 -9.01
C PRO A 11 11.21 -18.53 -8.37
N ASP A 12 12.50 -18.70 -8.06
CA ASP A 12 13.32 -17.56 -7.64
C ASP A 12 13.44 -16.55 -8.79
N HIS A 13 13.37 -15.26 -8.43
CA HIS A 13 13.42 -14.16 -9.37
C HIS A 13 13.98 -12.93 -8.66
N PRO A 14 14.83 -12.10 -9.30
CA PRO A 14 15.38 -10.89 -8.67
C PRO A 14 14.31 -9.91 -8.18
N ASP A 15 13.17 -9.81 -8.86
CA ASP A 15 12.04 -8.96 -8.46
C ASP A 15 11.17 -9.56 -7.33
N ARG A 16 11.42 -10.81 -6.92
CA ARG A 16 10.63 -11.48 -5.87
C ARG A 16 11.07 -10.98 -4.50
N PHE A 17 10.11 -10.56 -3.68
CA PHE A 17 10.35 -10.32 -2.26
C PHE A 17 10.60 -11.65 -1.54
N ASP A 18 11.73 -11.75 -0.83
CA ASP A 18 12.10 -12.92 -0.02
C ASP A 18 12.02 -12.68 1.50
N GLY A 19 11.57 -11.48 1.89
CA GLY A 19 11.43 -11.10 3.29
C GLY A 19 10.34 -11.88 4.03
N PHE A 20 10.38 -11.80 5.35
CA PHE A 20 9.47 -12.52 6.25
C PHE A 20 7.98 -12.19 6.01
N TYR A 21 7.68 -10.97 5.58
CA TYR A 21 6.31 -10.54 5.34
C TYR A 21 5.97 -10.61 3.85
N PRO A 22 4.85 -11.26 3.46
CA PRO A 22 4.39 -11.30 2.09
C PRO A 22 4.18 -9.91 1.50
N GLN A 23 4.89 -9.63 0.41
CA GLN A 23 4.80 -8.37 -0.34
C GLN A 23 4.71 -8.65 -1.83
N LEU A 24 3.97 -7.81 -2.54
CA LEU A 24 3.89 -7.86 -3.99
C LEU A 24 3.81 -6.45 -4.58
N LEU A 25 4.30 -6.31 -5.81
CA LEU A 25 4.08 -5.13 -6.65
C LEU A 25 3.28 -5.53 -7.87
N CYS A 26 2.37 -4.65 -8.26
CA CYS A 26 1.69 -4.73 -9.54
C CYS A 26 2.69 -4.53 -10.69
N ARG A 27 2.35 -5.10 -11.85
CA ARG A 27 3.21 -5.05 -13.04
C ARG A 27 3.15 -3.71 -13.76
N ASN A 28 2.00 -3.05 -13.72
CA ASN A 28 1.75 -1.82 -14.47
C ASN A 28 2.25 -0.62 -13.68
N GLY A 29 3.17 0.14 -14.30
CA GLY A 29 3.61 1.42 -13.76
C GLY A 29 2.54 2.49 -13.94
N LEU A 30 2.48 3.42 -13.00
CA LEU A 30 1.56 4.55 -12.99
C LEU A 30 2.13 5.71 -13.81
N THR A 31 1.33 6.25 -14.72
CA THR A 31 1.70 7.37 -15.59
C THR A 31 0.60 8.43 -15.61
N GLY A 32 0.97 9.70 -15.51
CA GLY A 32 0.00 10.80 -15.52
C GLY A 32 -0.81 10.85 -14.23
N ARG A 33 -2.15 10.79 -14.34
CA ARG A 33 -3.07 10.75 -13.19
C ARG A 33 -3.72 9.38 -13.13
N CYS A 34 -3.59 8.71 -12.00
CA CYS A 34 -4.10 7.36 -11.81
C CYS A 34 -5.00 7.31 -10.57
N TYR A 35 -6.07 6.55 -10.68
CA TYR A 35 -7.01 6.28 -9.62
C TYR A 35 -7.30 4.78 -9.60
N TRP A 36 -7.28 4.18 -8.41
CA TRP A 36 -7.77 2.82 -8.22
C TRP A 36 -8.32 2.66 -6.82
N GLU A 37 -9.18 1.66 -6.65
CA GLU A 37 -9.75 1.30 -5.38
C GLU A 37 -9.37 -0.12 -5.01
N VAL A 38 -9.28 -0.33 -3.70
CA VAL A 38 -8.92 -1.63 -3.13
C VAL A 38 -9.81 -1.90 -1.94
N GLU A 39 -10.38 -3.10 -1.93
CA GLU A 39 -10.99 -3.71 -0.75
C GLU A 39 -9.96 -4.58 -0.04
N TRP A 40 -10.01 -4.62 1.29
CA TRP A 40 -9.12 -5.45 2.08
C TRP A 40 -9.83 -6.17 3.22
N ARG A 41 -9.09 -7.13 3.80
CA ARG A 41 -9.42 -7.82 5.05
C ARG A 41 -8.14 -8.05 5.83
N GLY A 42 -8.21 -7.91 7.15
CA GLY A 42 -7.09 -8.07 8.07
C GLY A 42 -6.09 -6.92 7.95
N ASP A 43 -4.87 -7.21 8.36
CA ASP A 43 -3.79 -6.23 8.45
C ASP A 43 -3.04 -6.14 7.12
N VAL A 44 -3.21 -5.02 6.43
CA VAL A 44 -2.67 -4.81 5.09
C VAL A 44 -2.00 -3.46 4.96
N TYR A 45 -0.99 -3.37 4.08
CA TYR A 45 -0.40 -2.11 3.68
C TYR A 45 -0.73 -1.88 2.22
N ILE A 46 -1.49 -0.83 1.92
CA ILE A 46 -1.78 -0.39 0.56
C ILE A 46 -0.72 0.65 0.21
N SER A 47 0.14 0.32 -0.75
CA SER A 47 1.38 1.06 -0.98
C SER A 47 1.54 1.50 -2.42
N VAL A 48 2.34 2.53 -2.61
CA VAL A 48 2.90 2.92 -3.89
C VAL A 48 4.41 2.97 -3.73
N SER A 49 5.15 2.40 -4.68
CA SER A 49 6.61 2.26 -4.56
C SER A 49 7.31 2.41 -5.90
N TYR A 50 8.56 2.86 -5.87
CA TYR A 50 9.46 2.65 -7.01
C TYR A 50 9.78 1.17 -7.17
N ARG A 51 10.10 0.77 -8.41
CA ARG A 51 10.52 -0.61 -8.71
C ARG A 51 11.86 -0.96 -8.07
N SER A 52 12.72 0.04 -7.84
CA SER A 52 14.06 -0.09 -7.25
C SER A 52 14.07 -0.50 -5.78
N ILE A 53 12.91 -0.56 -5.11
CA ILE A 53 12.82 -1.00 -3.73
C ILE A 53 13.55 -2.33 -3.54
N ARG A 54 14.31 -2.43 -2.45
CA ARG A 54 15.06 -3.64 -2.11
C ARG A 54 14.10 -4.81 -1.96
N ARG A 55 14.39 -5.91 -2.66
CA ARG A 55 13.54 -7.12 -2.65
C ARG A 55 14.00 -8.18 -1.67
N LYS A 56 15.31 -8.20 -1.40
CA LYS A 56 15.96 -9.29 -0.69
C LYS A 56 16.53 -8.88 0.66
N GLY A 57 16.43 -9.75 1.66
CA GLY A 57 17.04 -9.63 2.98
C GLY A 57 16.07 -9.29 4.12
N SER A 58 16.59 -9.30 5.34
CA SER A 58 15.84 -9.11 6.59
C SER A 58 15.79 -7.66 7.09
N SER A 59 16.35 -6.71 6.34
CA SER A 59 16.35 -5.28 6.71
C SER A 59 14.98 -4.65 6.49
N ALA A 60 14.58 -3.72 7.36
CA ALA A 60 13.35 -2.94 7.18
C ALA A 60 13.28 -2.22 5.82
N ASP A 61 14.43 -1.92 5.19
CA ASP A 61 14.50 -1.30 3.86
C ASP A 61 13.75 -2.06 2.75
N CYS A 62 13.50 -3.38 2.91
CA CYS A 62 12.72 -4.16 1.95
C CYS A 62 11.21 -4.10 2.17
N TRP A 63 10.75 -3.41 3.22
CA TRP A 63 9.34 -3.31 3.59
C TRP A 63 8.73 -1.98 3.15
N PHE A 64 7.52 -2.04 2.57
CA PHE A 64 6.80 -0.82 2.21
C PHE A 64 6.60 0.14 3.40
N GLY A 65 6.89 1.41 3.16
CA GLY A 65 6.82 2.51 4.13
C GLY A 65 8.08 2.67 5.00
N TYR A 66 8.93 1.64 5.12
CA TYR A 66 10.14 1.68 5.96
C TYR A 66 11.39 2.18 5.22
N ASN A 67 11.21 2.68 3.99
CA ASN A 67 12.25 3.27 3.14
C ASN A 67 11.73 4.53 2.47
N ASP A 68 12.62 5.27 1.82
CA ASP A 68 12.35 6.49 1.07
C ASP A 68 11.78 6.27 -0.34
N GLN A 69 11.58 5.01 -0.74
CA GLN A 69 11.12 4.62 -2.08
C GLN A 69 9.65 4.19 -2.11
N SER A 70 8.98 4.19 -0.96
CA SER A 70 7.61 3.73 -0.81
C SER A 70 6.80 4.55 0.19
N TRP A 71 5.51 4.65 -0.10
CA TRP A 71 4.50 5.33 0.70
C TRP A 71 3.35 4.37 0.92
N SER A 72 2.89 4.25 2.16
CA SER A 72 1.93 3.23 2.55
C SER A 72 0.80 3.80 3.40
N LEU A 73 -0.42 3.35 3.12
CA LEU A 73 -1.55 3.37 4.04
C LEU A 73 -1.59 2.04 4.78
N ILE A 74 -1.60 2.10 6.11
CA ILE A 74 -1.70 0.94 7.00
C ILE A 74 -3.16 0.78 7.39
N CYS A 75 -3.71 -0.41 7.16
CA CYS A 75 -5.09 -0.74 7.45
C CYS A 75 -5.20 -2.01 8.27
N SER A 76 -6.24 -2.07 9.10
CA SER A 76 -6.70 -3.26 9.82
C SER A 76 -8.17 -3.52 9.51
N ASP A 77 -8.77 -4.49 10.20
CA ASP A 77 -10.22 -4.72 10.13
C ASP A 77 -11.04 -3.57 10.72
N ASP A 78 -10.43 -2.68 11.52
CA ASP A 78 -11.07 -1.48 12.09
C ASP A 78 -11.04 -0.28 11.12
N GLY A 79 -10.36 -0.43 9.98
CA GLY A 79 -10.24 0.59 8.95
C GLY A 79 -8.80 1.07 8.72
N PRO A 80 -8.63 2.21 8.02
CA PRO A 80 -7.33 2.86 7.87
C PRO A 80 -6.86 3.44 9.21
N ASP A 81 -5.63 3.13 9.62
CA ASP A 81 -5.06 3.50 10.93
C ASP A 81 -4.03 4.64 10.80
N SER A 82 -3.04 4.45 9.94
CA SER A 82 -1.95 5.41 9.78
C SER A 82 -1.39 5.39 8.37
N VAL A 83 -0.57 6.39 8.06
CA VAL A 83 0.28 6.38 6.87
C VAL A 83 1.74 6.33 7.27
N ARG A 84 2.57 5.70 6.44
CA ARG A 84 4.01 5.56 6.69
C ARG A 84 4.85 5.79 5.44
N HIS A 85 5.95 6.51 5.61
CA HIS A 85 6.97 6.76 4.59
C HIS A 85 8.33 7.01 5.26
N ASN A 86 9.41 6.45 4.71
CA ASN A 86 10.77 6.60 5.24
C ASN A 86 10.87 6.32 6.75
N ASN A 87 10.21 5.25 7.20
CA ASN A 87 10.10 4.83 8.60
C ASN A 87 9.41 5.86 9.53
N SER A 88 8.88 6.95 8.99
CA SER A 88 8.05 7.91 9.72
C SER A 88 6.58 7.54 9.56
N GLU A 89 5.88 7.40 10.69
CA GLU A 89 4.47 7.06 10.75
C GLU A 89 3.65 8.27 11.22
N THR A 90 2.51 8.50 10.56
CA THR A 90 1.53 9.53 10.93
C THR A 90 0.18 8.86 11.12
N SER A 91 -0.36 8.88 12.34
CA SER A 91 -1.70 8.37 12.62
C SER A 91 -2.77 9.18 11.91
N ILE A 92 -3.77 8.50 11.36
CA ILE A 92 -4.95 9.12 10.78
C ILE A 92 -5.95 9.33 11.91
N SER A 93 -6.43 10.57 12.06
CA SER A 93 -7.46 10.85 13.06
C SER A 93 -8.78 10.19 12.62
N SER A 94 -9.33 9.32 13.47
CA SER A 94 -10.61 8.63 13.28
C SER A 94 -11.80 9.59 13.41
N SER A 95 -11.88 10.58 12.53
CA SER A 95 -12.83 11.70 12.66
C SER A 95 -14.24 11.41 12.12
N SER A 96 -14.59 10.16 11.80
CA SER A 96 -15.94 9.84 11.31
C SER A 96 -16.45 8.53 11.90
N SER A 97 -17.45 8.68 12.77
CA SER A 97 -18.29 7.62 13.35
C SER A 97 -19.21 6.94 12.33
N SER A 98 -18.82 6.91 11.06
CA SER A 98 -19.52 6.19 9.99
C SER A 98 -19.02 4.75 9.94
N SER A 99 -19.90 3.83 9.53
CA SER A 99 -19.61 2.40 9.36
C SER A 99 -18.21 2.13 8.83
N VAL A 100 -17.48 1.24 9.49
CA VAL A 100 -16.14 0.81 9.04
C VAL A 100 -16.25 0.26 7.63
N SER A 101 -15.67 0.96 6.67
CA SER A 101 -15.49 0.49 5.31
C SER A 101 -14.03 0.09 5.11
N ASN A 102 -13.82 -1.17 4.73
CA ASN A 102 -12.52 -1.72 4.36
C ASN A 102 -12.27 -1.58 2.87
N ARG A 103 -12.55 -0.37 2.36
CA ARG A 103 -12.30 0.05 0.99
C ARG A 103 -11.62 1.41 0.97
N ALA A 104 -10.55 1.50 0.21
CA ALA A 104 -9.73 2.70 0.09
C ALA A 104 -9.51 3.01 -1.37
N ALA A 105 -9.49 4.30 -1.67
CA ALA A 105 -9.08 4.81 -2.97
C ALA A 105 -7.68 5.40 -2.86
N VAL A 106 -6.89 5.18 -3.91
CA VAL A 106 -5.57 5.76 -4.05
C VAL A 106 -5.58 6.61 -5.32
N TYR A 107 -5.16 7.86 -5.18
CA TYR A 107 -5.03 8.79 -6.28
C TYR A 107 -3.58 9.26 -6.38
N VAL A 108 -3.01 9.16 -7.57
CA VAL A 108 -1.65 9.60 -7.86
C VAL A 108 -1.70 10.63 -8.98
N ASP A 109 -1.17 11.82 -8.73
CA ASP A 109 -0.94 12.84 -9.75
C ASP A 109 0.57 12.98 -9.96
N CYS A 110 1.12 12.27 -10.94
CA CYS A 110 2.55 12.27 -11.20
C CYS A 110 3.08 13.67 -11.58
N PRO A 111 2.41 14.46 -12.46
CA PRO A 111 2.83 15.83 -12.74
C PRO A 111 2.84 16.75 -11.52
N ALA A 112 1.84 16.63 -10.63
CA ALA A 112 1.78 17.46 -9.42
C ALA A 112 2.65 16.93 -8.28
N GLY A 113 3.14 15.70 -8.36
CA GLY A 113 3.92 15.09 -7.29
C GLY A 113 3.10 14.74 -6.06
N THR A 114 1.83 14.36 -6.25
CA THR A 114 0.94 14.06 -5.12
C THR A 114 0.46 12.62 -5.13
N LEU A 115 0.38 12.05 -3.92
CA LEU A 115 -0.22 10.75 -3.65
C LEU A 115 -1.22 10.94 -2.51
N SER A 116 -2.49 10.69 -2.79
CA SER A 116 -3.58 10.85 -1.85
C SER A 116 -4.25 9.52 -1.56
N PHE A 117 -4.54 9.29 -0.28
CA PHE A 117 -5.29 8.15 0.22
C PHE A 117 -6.66 8.63 0.72
N TYR A 118 -7.69 7.86 0.38
CA TYR A 118 -9.07 8.11 0.79
C TYR A 118 -9.69 6.83 1.34
N ARG A 119 -10.59 6.97 2.31
CA ARG A 119 -11.55 5.93 2.65
C ARG A 119 -12.77 6.08 1.74
N VAL A 120 -13.27 4.96 1.23
CA VAL A 120 -14.49 4.92 0.41
C VAL A 120 -15.63 4.46 1.32
N SER A 121 -16.62 5.33 1.56
CA SER A 121 -17.79 5.00 2.39
C SER A 121 -19.06 5.43 1.67
N SER A 122 -19.96 4.50 1.37
CA SER A 122 -21.23 4.78 0.66
C SER A 122 -21.01 5.68 -0.57
N ASP A 123 -20.07 5.29 -1.43
CA ASP A 123 -19.65 6.02 -2.65
C ASP A 123 -19.12 7.45 -2.42
N THR A 124 -18.81 7.81 -1.17
CA THR A 124 -18.17 9.07 -0.81
C THR A 124 -16.70 8.83 -0.48
N LEU A 125 -15.82 9.70 -1.01
CA LEU A 125 -14.40 9.71 -0.71
C LEU A 125 -14.13 10.61 0.50
N ILE A 126 -13.68 10.01 1.60
CA ILE A 126 -13.22 10.71 2.79
C ILE A 126 -11.69 10.78 2.71
N HIS A 127 -11.14 11.97 2.57
CA HIS A 127 -9.69 12.18 2.52
C HIS A 127 -9.03 11.73 3.84
N LEU A 128 -7.94 10.97 3.71
CA LEU A 128 -7.16 10.49 4.86
C LEU A 128 -5.82 11.22 4.94
N HIS A 129 -5.08 11.23 3.83
CA HIS A 129 -3.75 11.83 3.79
C HIS A 129 -3.32 12.14 2.36
N THR A 130 -2.46 13.15 2.20
CA THR A 130 -1.76 13.42 0.94
C THR A 130 -0.27 13.59 1.20
N PHE A 131 0.53 12.76 0.55
CA PHE A 131 1.95 12.97 0.42
C PHE A 131 2.22 13.93 -0.73
N ASN A 132 3.07 14.94 -0.46
CA ASN A 132 3.61 15.84 -1.47
C ASN A 132 5.09 15.51 -1.63
N THR A 133 5.50 15.15 -2.85
CA THR A 133 6.86 14.71 -3.14
C THR A 133 7.22 14.94 -4.61
N THR A 134 8.49 14.84 -4.96
CA THR A 134 8.92 14.82 -6.36
C THR A 134 9.23 13.39 -6.76
N PHE A 135 8.37 12.80 -7.60
CA PHE A 135 8.59 11.43 -8.06
C PHE A 135 9.76 11.39 -9.06
N THR A 136 10.78 10.61 -8.74
CA THR A 136 12.01 10.50 -9.54
C THR A 136 12.01 9.28 -10.47
N GLN A 137 11.06 8.35 -10.27
CA GLN A 137 10.91 7.14 -11.08
C GLN A 137 9.43 6.80 -11.24
N THR A 138 9.13 5.89 -12.16
CA THR A 138 7.79 5.31 -12.30
C THR A 138 7.37 4.61 -11.01
N LEU A 139 6.15 4.88 -10.58
CA LEU A 139 5.53 4.30 -9.40
C LEU A 139 4.75 3.04 -9.75
N TYR A 140 4.65 2.12 -8.80
CA TYR A 140 3.93 0.86 -8.93
C TYR A 140 3.07 0.65 -7.68
N PRO A 141 1.78 0.27 -7.83
CA PRO A 141 0.98 -0.17 -6.70
C PRO A 141 1.60 -1.41 -6.04
N GLY A 142 1.55 -1.46 -4.72
CA GLY A 142 2.12 -2.53 -3.91
C GLY A 142 1.26 -2.87 -2.72
N PHE A 143 1.36 -4.12 -2.27
CA PHE A 143 0.59 -4.60 -1.14
C PHE A 143 1.47 -5.45 -0.23
N ARG A 144 1.38 -5.22 1.08
CA ARG A 144 1.90 -6.12 2.11
C ARG A 144 0.73 -6.73 2.87
N LEU A 145 0.81 -8.03 3.15
CA LEU A 145 -0.17 -8.75 3.96
C LEU A 145 0.56 -9.21 5.23
N TRP A 146 0.07 -8.84 6.40
CA TRP A 146 0.81 -9.08 7.65
C TRP A 146 0.61 -10.48 8.21
N SER A 147 -0.62 -11.01 8.10
CA SER A 147 -1.02 -12.26 8.74
C SER A 147 -1.78 -13.19 7.79
N PRO A 148 -1.70 -14.51 7.97
CA PRO A 148 -2.55 -15.47 7.28
C PRO A 148 -4.03 -15.09 7.38
N GLY A 149 -4.78 -15.24 6.29
CA GLY A 149 -6.18 -14.83 6.20
C GLY A 149 -6.39 -13.36 5.79
N SER A 150 -5.35 -12.52 5.82
CA SER A 150 -5.40 -11.17 5.23
C SER A 150 -5.51 -11.23 3.71
N SER A 151 -6.22 -10.27 3.12
CA SER A 151 -6.43 -10.23 1.67
C SER A 151 -6.64 -8.83 1.13
N VAL A 152 -6.32 -8.64 -0.14
CA VAL A 152 -6.59 -7.40 -0.91
C VAL A 152 -7.19 -7.74 -2.27
N SER A 153 -8.15 -6.95 -2.72
CA SER A 153 -8.83 -7.10 -4.01
C SER A 153 -8.93 -5.73 -4.68
N LEU A 154 -8.42 -5.60 -5.90
CA LEU A 154 -8.65 -4.40 -6.71
C LEU A 154 -10.09 -4.41 -7.21
N CYS A 155 -10.75 -3.26 -7.13
CA CYS A 155 -12.11 -3.05 -7.64
C CYS A 155 -12.12 -2.71 -9.13
#